data_AF-A0A662DMD5-F1
#
_entry.id   AF-A0A662DMD5-F1
#
_cell.length_a   1.000
_cell.length_b   1.000
_cell.length_c   1.000
_cell.angle_alpha   90.00
_cell.angle_beta   90.00
_cell.angle_gamma   90.00
#
_symmetry.space_group_name_H-M   'P 1'
#
loop_
_entity.id
_entity.type
_entity.pdbx_description
1 polymer ?
#
loop_
_entity_poly.entity_id
_entity_poly.type
_entity_poly.pdbx_seq_one_letter_code
_entity_poly.pdbx_strand_id
1 'polypeptide(L)' 'MKKRERATSELNLVTTAWIVSMLGVHQSSIEPAWRRGDLEVFAHVAGGNNKQRPIFEHEEAVRWEKERAPRQNA' A
#
# COMPACT_ATOMS: atom_id res chain seq x y z
N MET A 1 -22.45 29.77 11.69
CA MET A 1 -21.09 29.19 11.48
C MET A 1 -21.26 27.74 11.03
N LYS A 2 -20.95 27.41 9.77
CA LYS A 2 -20.98 26.01 9.32
C LYS A 2 -19.67 25.36 9.78
N LYS A 3 -19.75 24.48 10.78
CA LYS A 3 -18.64 23.59 11.14
C LYS A 3 -18.39 22.68 9.93
N ARG A 4 -17.35 22.98 9.15
CA ARG A 4 -16.75 21.96 8.29
C ARG A 4 -15.89 21.12 9.21
N GLU A 5 -16.43 19.98 9.63
CA GLU A 5 -15.64 18.86 10.12
C GLU A 5 -14.63 18.53 9.02
N ARG A 6 -13.38 18.92 9.21
CA ARG A 6 -12.28 18.38 8.42
C ARG A 6 -12.20 16.92 8.82
N ALA A 7 -12.48 16.02 7.87
CA ALA A 7 -12.17 14.61 8.03
C ALA A 7 -10.70 14.50 8.47
N THR A 8 -10.47 14.02 9.69
CA THR A 8 -9.22 13.37 10.05
C THR A 8 -9.12 12.16 9.15
N SER A 9 -8.31 12.21 8.10
CA SER A 9 -7.90 10.99 7.41
C SER A 9 -7.23 10.11 8.46
N GLU A 10 -7.98 9.15 9.02
CA GLU A 10 -7.43 8.13 9.88
C GLU A 10 -6.41 7.36 9.04
N LEU A 11 -5.15 7.39 9.45
CA LEU A 11 -4.08 6.66 8.78
C LEU A 11 -4.42 5.17 8.81
N ASN A 12 -4.94 4.67 7.69
CA ASN A 12 -5.28 3.27 7.51
C ASN A 12 -4.05 2.54 6.98
N LEU A 13 -3.38 1.78 7.85
CA LEU A 13 -2.14 1.09 7.51
C LEU A 13 -2.39 -0.36 7.09
N VAL A 14 -1.71 -0.81 6.04
CA VAL A 14 -1.86 -2.15 5.45
C VAL A 14 -0.51 -2.85 5.31
N THR A 15 -0.53 -4.19 5.38
CA THR A 15 0.66 -5.03 5.19
C THR A 15 0.77 -5.54 3.76
N THR A 16 1.94 -6.04 3.37
CA THR A 16 2.09 -6.81 2.12
C THR A 16 1.05 -7.92 1.97
N ALA A 17 0.71 -8.63 3.06
CA ALA A 17 -0.26 -9.72 3.04
C ALA A 17 -1.70 -9.22 2.74
N TRP A 18 -2.05 -8.04 3.27
CA TRP A 18 -3.33 -7.39 2.96
C TRP A 18 -3.39 -7.01 1.48
N ILE A 19 -2.32 -6.42 0.94
CA ILE A 19 -2.25 -6.03 -0.49
C ILE A 19 -2.46 -7.25 -1.40
N VAL A 20 -1.80 -8.38 -1.09
CA VAL A 20 -1.96 -9.62 -1.86
C VAL A 20 -3.40 -10.14 -1.78
N SER A 21 -3.98 -10.18 -0.57
CA SER A 21 -5.28 -10.80 -0.34
C SER A 21 -6.45 -9.94 -0.83
N MET A 22 -6.37 -8.63 -0.63
CA MET A 22 -7.47 -7.70 -0.90
C MET A 22 -7.40 -7.08 -2.29
N LEU A 23 -6.19 -6.81 -2.80
CA LEU A 23 -6.01 -6.23 -4.14
C LEU A 23 -5.68 -7.28 -5.20
N GLY A 24 -5.55 -8.56 -4.84
CA GLY A 24 -5.23 -9.64 -5.78
C GLY A 24 -3.85 -9.52 -6.42
N VAL A 25 -2.96 -8.72 -5.82
CA VAL A 25 -1.63 -8.46 -6.36
C VAL A 25 -0.68 -9.61 -6.04
N HIS A 26 0.08 -10.07 -7.04
CA HIS A 26 1.11 -11.07 -6.81
C HIS A 26 2.24 -10.51 -5.92
N GLN A 27 2.65 -11.28 -4.90
CA GLN A 27 3.63 -10.83 -3.90
C GLN A 27 4.95 -10.38 -4.53
N SER A 28 5.41 -11.05 -5.60
CA SER A 28 6.65 -10.70 -6.29
C SER A 28 6.62 -9.35 -7.01
N SER A 29 5.44 -8.75 -7.20
CA SER A 29 5.29 -7.42 -7.80
C SER A 29 5.42 -6.30 -6.78
N ILE A 30 5.26 -6.58 -5.49
CA ILE A 30 5.25 -5.56 -4.44
C ILE A 30 6.68 -5.09 -4.19
N GLU A 31 7.64 -5.98 -3.94
CA GLU A 31 9.02 -5.59 -3.63
C GLU A 31 9.65 -4.65 -4.66
N PRO A 32 9.61 -4.97 -5.96
CA PRO A 32 10.16 -4.09 -6.97
C PRO A 32 9.47 -2.72 -7.04
N ALA A 33 8.16 -2.65 -6.77
CA ALA A 33 7.41 -1.41 -6.85
C ALA A 33 7.86 -0.38 -5.80
N TRP A 34 7.97 -0.78 -4.54
CA TRP A 34 8.43 0.17 -3.52
C TRP A 34 9.93 0.44 -3.61
N ARG A 35 10.75 -0.52 -4.06
CA ARG A 35 12.17 -0.24 -4.36
C ARG A 35 12.37 0.78 -5.47
N ARG A 36 11.45 0.86 -6.44
CA ARG A 36 11.45 1.88 -7.51
C ARG A 36 10.83 3.21 -7.07
N GLY A 37 10.14 3.24 -5.94
CA GLY A 37 9.37 4.40 -5.49
C GLY A 37 7.95 4.50 -6.07
N ASP A 38 7.46 3.46 -6.75
CA ASP A 38 6.08 3.41 -7.28
C ASP A 38 5.04 3.20 -6.16
N LEU A 39 5.47 2.61 -5.03
CA LEU A 39 4.65 2.31 -3.86
C LEU A 39 5.39 2.78 -2.62
N GLU A 40 4.85 3.75 -1.89
CA GLU A 40 5.55 4.33 -0.73
C GLU A 40 5.43 3.46 0.52
N VAL A 41 6.56 3.20 1.19
CA VAL A 41 6.58 2.52 2.49
C VAL A 41 6.44 3.53 3.60
N PHE A 42 5.35 3.40 4.36
CA PHE A 42 5.08 4.23 5.54
C PHE A 42 6.01 3.89 6.71
N ALA A 43 6.17 2.59 7.01
CA ALA A 43 6.99 2.14 8.12
C ALA A 43 7.53 0.73 7.88
N HIS A 44 8.56 0.37 8.64
CA HIS A 44 9.04 -1.00 8.74
C HIS A 44 8.72 -1.54 10.13
N VAL A 45 8.06 -2.70 10.20
CA VAL A 45 7.78 -3.40 11.46
C VAL A 45 8.66 -4.63 11.58
N ALA A 46 9.03 -5.00 12.81
CA ALA A 46 9.78 -6.22 13.06
C ALA A 46 8.94 -7.44 12.61
N GLY A 47 9.46 -8.25 11.69
CA GLY A 47 8.92 -9.55 11.34
C GLY A 47 9.71 -10.69 11.97
N GLY A 48 9.12 -11.89 11.99
CA GLY A 48 9.85 -13.10 12.38
C GLY A 48 11.10 -13.30 11.51
N ASN A 49 12.21 -13.73 12.14
CA ASN A 49 13.57 -13.84 11.58
C ASN A 49 14.33 -12.52 11.31
N ASN A 50 14.21 -11.49 12.17
CA ASN A 50 14.91 -10.19 12.01
C ASN A 50 14.66 -9.49 10.65
N LYS A 51 13.63 -9.94 9.91
CA LYS A 51 13.25 -9.34 8.63
C LYS A 51 12.25 -8.24 8.92
N GLN A 52 12.66 -7.01 8.66
CA GLN A 52 11.75 -5.87 8.65
C GLN A 52 10.69 -6.08 7.55
N ARG A 53 9.42 -5.90 7.88
CA ARG A 53 8.29 -6.01 6.95
C ARG A 53 7.77 -4.61 6.66
N PRO A 54 7.62 -4.22 5.38
CA PRO A 54 7.08 -2.91 5.04
C PRO A 54 5.58 -2.85 5.35
N ILE A 55 5.16 -1.69 5.83
CA ILE A 55 3.78 -1.26 6.05
C ILE A 55 3.53 -0.08 5.12
N PHE A 56 2.36 -0.05 4.52
CA PHE A 56 1.94 0.93 3.51
C PHE A 56 0.69 1.65 3.99
N GLU A 57 0.42 2.82 3.47
CA GLU A 57 -0.89 3.44 3.61
C GLU A 57 -1.90 2.76 2.67
N HIS A 58 -3.13 2.60 3.13
CA HIS A 58 -4.22 1.98 2.36
C HIS A 58 -4.49 2.73 1.06
N GLU A 59 -4.63 4.06 1.14
CA GLU A 59 -4.91 4.89 -0.04
C GLU A 59 -3.78 4.81 -1.05
N GLU A 60 -2.53 4.79 -0.57
CA GLU A 60 -1.35 4.64 -1.40
C GLU A 60 -1.31 3.28 -2.10
N ALA A 61 -1.56 2.19 -1.37
CA ALA A 61 -1.58 0.85 -1.95
C ALA A 61 -2.69 0.69 -3.01
N VAL A 62 -3.87 1.27 -2.77
CA VAL A 62 -4.98 1.28 -3.73
C VAL A 62 -4.67 2.16 -4.93
N ARG A 63 -4.07 3.34 -4.74
CA ARG A 63 -3.65 4.23 -5.83
C ARG A 63 -2.61 3.55 -6.70
N TRP A 64 -1.56 3.01 -6.08
CA TRP A 64 -0.51 2.26 -6.77
C TRP A 64 -1.09 1.11 -7.59
N GLU A 65 -2.01 0.31 -7.05
CA GLU A 65 -2.61 -0.79 -7.81
C GLU A 65 -3.38 -0.27 -9.05
N LYS A 66 -4.20 0.77 -8.88
CA LYS A 66 -4.95 1.41 -9.97
C LYS A 66 -4.07 2.04 -11.04
N GLU A 67 -2.96 2.66 -10.65
CA GLU A 67 -2.00 3.29 -11.56
C GLU A 67 -1.08 2.26 -12.23
N ARG A 68 -0.72 1.20 -11.49
CA ARG A 68 0.05 0.09 -12.02
C ARG A 68 -0.76 -0.65 -13.07
N ALA A 69 -2.09 -0.74 -12.93
CA ALA A 69 -2.99 -1.40 -13.88
C ALA A 69 -2.69 -0.92 -15.31
N PRO A 70 -1.97 -1.73 -16.11
CA PRO A 70 -1.62 -1.36 -17.46
C PRO A 70 -2.39 -2.29 -18.39
N ARG A 71 -3.30 -1.76 -19.21
CA ARG A 71 -3.49 -2.39 -20.53
C ARG A 71 -3.96 -3.87 -20.48
N GLN A 72 -4.56 -4.34 -19.38
CA GLN A 72 -5.15 -5.69 -19.28
C GLN A 72 -6.45 -5.81 -20.10
N ASN A 73 -6.95 -4.70 -20.65
CA ASN A 73 -7.92 -4.63 -21.74
C ASN A 73 -7.22 -4.33 -23.08
N ALA A 74 -6.39 -5.26 -23.56
CA ALA A 74 -5.94 -5.35 -24.94
C ALA A 74 -5.95 -6.81 -25.38
#